data_AF-A0A0F3Q0D2-F1
#
_entry.id   AF-A0A0F3Q0D2-F1
#
_cell.length_a   1.000
_cell.length_b   1.000
_cell.length_c   1.000
_cell.angle_alpha   90.00
_cell.angle_beta   90.00
_cell.angle_gamma   90.00
#
_symmetry.space_group_name_H-M   'P 1'
#
loop_
_entity.id
_entity.type
_entity.pdbx_description
1 polymer ?
#
loop_
_entity_poly.entity_id
_entity_poly.type
_entity_poly.pdbx_seq_one_letter_code
_entity_poly.pdbx_strand_id
1 'polypeptide(L)'
;FLGAIRSVSQMISYEMSIGLVMLSVSLCAGSLRLTDIVVARHAMPYWMDLLLLPMAGVFFVSMLAETNRHPFDLPEAESELVSGYNVEYSSMSFAMFFLGEYANMILVSAMMVVLFLGGWYPPLNIHILYYIPGFVWFCSKVFLLLFCFIWVRSTVPRYRYDQLMRLGWKVFLPFSFVWVMVISGVLLWVKALPGMQN
;
A
#
# COMPACT_ATOMS: atom_id res chain seq x y z
N PHE A 1 -24.44 9.38 8.56
CA PHE A 1 -24.86 8.58 7.39
C PHE A 1 -24.15 8.95 6.07
N LEU A 2 -24.32 10.18 5.54
CA LEU A 2 -23.72 10.57 4.24
C LEU A 2 -22.18 10.46 4.20
N GLY A 3 -21.48 10.80 5.30
CA GLY A 3 -20.03 10.60 5.42
C GLY A 3 -19.60 9.14 5.35
N ALA A 4 -20.40 8.22 5.92
CA ALA A 4 -20.13 6.79 5.88
C ALA A 4 -20.29 6.21 4.46
N ILE A 5 -21.27 6.70 3.68
CA ILE A 5 -21.41 6.29 2.27
C ILE A 5 -20.20 6.76 1.45
N ARG A 6 -19.73 7.99 1.69
CA ARG A 6 -18.53 8.53 1.02
C ARG A 6 -17.28 7.73 1.36
N SER A 7 -17.06 7.39 2.64
CA SER A 7 -15.91 6.60 3.06
C SER A 7 -15.92 5.17 2.49
N VAL A 8 -17.09 4.51 2.47
CA VAL A 8 -17.24 3.18 1.86
C VAL A 8 -16.95 3.23 0.36
N SER A 9 -17.47 4.22 -0.35
CA SER A 9 -17.21 4.37 -1.80
C SER A 9 -15.75 4.62 -2.14
N GLN A 10 -15.03 5.34 -1.27
CA GLN A 10 -13.59 5.55 -1.36
C GLN A 10 -12.84 4.23 -1.13
N MET A 11 -13.11 3.55 -0.01
CA MET A 11 -12.47 2.27 0.33
C MET A 11 -12.56 1.28 -0.85
N ILE A 12 -13.76 1.07 -1.40
CA ILE A 12 -13.97 0.13 -2.52
C ILE A 12 -13.20 0.56 -3.77
N SER A 13 -13.13 1.87 -4.06
CA SER A 13 -12.45 2.37 -5.26
C SER A 13 -10.93 2.13 -5.21
N TYR A 14 -10.33 2.29 -4.02
CA TYR A 14 -8.90 2.05 -3.84
C TYR A 14 -8.55 0.58 -3.67
N GLU A 15 -9.46 -0.24 -3.14
CA GLU A 15 -9.31 -1.69 -3.05
C GLU A 15 -9.05 -2.32 -4.43
N MET A 16 -9.77 -1.87 -5.45
CA MET A 16 -9.55 -2.35 -6.83
C MET A 16 -8.14 -2.03 -7.34
N SER A 17 -7.60 -0.85 -7.00
CA SER A 17 -6.25 -0.45 -7.41
C SER A 17 -5.19 -1.28 -6.67
N ILE A 18 -5.38 -1.51 -5.37
CA ILE A 18 -4.52 -2.37 -4.54
C ILE A 18 -4.50 -3.80 -5.09
N GLY A 19 -5.67 -4.34 -5.48
CA GLY A 19 -5.78 -5.66 -6.09
C GLY A 19 -4.97 -5.80 -7.37
N LEU A 20 -5.05 -4.83 -8.29
CA LEU A 20 -4.25 -4.82 -9.52
C LEU A 20 -2.75 -4.72 -9.24
N VAL A 21 -2.37 -3.95 -8.23
CA VAL A 21 -0.97 -3.85 -7.81
C VAL A 21 -0.47 -5.15 -7.21
N MET A 22 -1.24 -5.82 -6.36
CA MET A 22 -0.87 -7.13 -5.82
C MET A 22 -0.74 -8.18 -6.91
N LEU A 23 -1.60 -8.15 -7.94
CA LEU A 23 -1.46 -9.01 -9.11
C LEU A 23 -0.13 -8.78 -9.85
N SER A 24 0.30 -7.53 -10.00
CA SER A 24 1.57 -7.23 -10.65
C SER A 24 2.78 -7.82 -9.90
N VAL A 25 2.75 -7.79 -8.57
CA VAL A 25 3.82 -8.34 -7.72
C VAL A 25 3.77 -9.87 -7.73
N SER A 26 2.57 -10.47 -7.67
CA SER A 26 2.43 -11.92 -7.70
C SER A 26 2.86 -12.53 -9.03
N LEU A 27 2.67 -11.82 -10.15
CA LEU A 27 3.18 -12.24 -11.46
C LEU A 27 4.72 -12.32 -11.48
N CYS A 28 5.41 -11.37 -10.84
CA CYS A 28 6.87 -11.41 -10.73
C CYS A 28 7.35 -12.56 -9.81
N ALA A 29 6.60 -12.87 -8.75
CA ALA A 29 6.99 -13.91 -7.80
C ALA A 29 6.57 -15.33 -8.23
N GLY A 30 5.51 -15.48 -9.02
CA GLY A 30 4.94 -16.77 -9.43
C GLY A 30 4.18 -17.53 -8.33
N SER A 31 4.02 -16.93 -7.15
CA SER A 31 3.31 -17.50 -6.00
C SER A 31 2.50 -16.42 -5.28
N LEU A 32 1.38 -16.82 -4.68
CA LEU A 32 0.56 -15.95 -3.81
C LEU A 32 0.98 -16.04 -2.34
N ARG A 33 1.92 -16.94 -2.00
CA ARG A 33 2.41 -17.05 -0.63
C ARG A 33 3.34 -15.88 -0.33
N LEU A 34 3.00 -15.11 0.70
CA LEU A 34 3.78 -13.94 1.14
C LEU A 34 5.26 -14.28 1.41
N THR A 35 5.52 -15.47 1.97
CA THR A 35 6.88 -15.96 2.20
C THR A 35 7.68 -16.11 0.92
N ASP A 36 7.04 -16.65 -0.12
CA ASP A 36 7.68 -16.95 -1.40
C ASP A 36 7.89 -15.65 -2.19
N ILE A 37 6.99 -14.67 -2.05
CA ILE A 37 7.17 -13.32 -2.61
C ILE A 37 8.44 -12.67 -2.05
N VAL A 38 8.66 -12.75 -0.74
CA VAL A 38 9.85 -12.15 -0.10
C VAL A 38 11.14 -12.85 -0.55
N VAL A 39 11.13 -14.18 -0.68
CA VAL A 39 12.29 -14.94 -1.17
C VAL A 39 12.54 -14.66 -2.65
N ALA A 40 11.50 -14.68 -3.47
CA ALA A 40 11.60 -14.36 -4.90
C ALA A 40 12.20 -12.97 -5.06
N ARG A 41 11.73 -11.97 -4.28
CA ARG A 41 12.24 -10.60 -4.31
C ARG A 41 13.74 -10.49 -4.05
N HIS A 42 14.27 -11.28 -3.10
CA HIS A 42 15.71 -11.29 -2.79
C HIS A 42 16.55 -11.84 -3.95
N ALA A 43 16.00 -12.79 -4.70
CA ALA A 43 16.66 -13.39 -5.87
C ALA A 43 16.53 -12.55 -7.15
N MET A 44 15.69 -11.51 -7.16
CA MET A 44 15.44 -10.68 -8.36
C MET A 44 16.60 -9.70 -8.63
N PRO A 45 16.94 -9.45 -9.90
CA PRO A 45 17.84 -8.37 -10.27
C PRO A 45 17.22 -7.00 -10.01
N TYR A 46 18.05 -6.03 -9.62
CA TYR A 46 17.65 -4.65 -9.28
C TYR A 46 16.83 -3.93 -10.36
N TRP A 47 16.92 -4.33 -11.63
CA TRP A 47 16.10 -3.73 -12.70
C TRP A 47 14.61 -4.06 -12.56
N MET A 48 14.25 -5.23 -12.00
CA MET A 48 12.85 -5.56 -11.70
C MET A 48 12.32 -4.75 -10.50
N ASP A 49 13.18 -4.41 -9.54
CA ASP A 49 12.81 -3.49 -8.44
C ASP A 49 12.47 -2.11 -8.98
N LEU A 50 13.24 -1.62 -9.96
CA LEU A 50 12.96 -0.36 -10.63
C LEU A 50 11.63 -0.39 -11.40
N LEU A 51 11.31 -1.52 -12.06
CA LEU A 51 10.04 -1.69 -12.78
C LEU A 51 8.82 -1.69 -11.84
N LEU A 52 8.98 -2.22 -10.63
CA LEU A 52 7.94 -2.29 -9.60
C LEU A 52 7.82 -0.99 -8.78
N LEU A 53 8.77 -0.06 -8.89
CA LEU A 53 8.77 1.20 -8.13
C LEU A 53 7.55 2.10 -8.44
N PRO A 54 7.11 2.30 -9.69
CA PRO A 54 5.88 3.04 -9.98
C PRO A 54 4.64 2.41 -9.34
N MET A 55 4.59 1.08 -9.30
CA MET A 55 3.50 0.34 -8.65
C MET A 55 3.56 0.47 -7.13
N ALA A 56 4.76 0.52 -6.54
CA ALA A 56 4.93 0.83 -5.12
C ALA A 56 4.39 2.22 -4.77
N GLY A 57 4.57 3.20 -5.65
CA GLY A 57 4.01 4.55 -5.51
C GLY A 57 2.47 4.54 -5.52
N VAL A 58 1.86 3.84 -6.48
CA VAL A 58 0.40 3.68 -6.54
C VAL A 58 -0.13 2.95 -5.31
N PHE A 59 0.57 1.90 -4.87
CA PHE A 59 0.24 1.16 -3.65
C PHE A 59 0.24 2.10 -2.45
N PHE A 60 1.33 2.85 -2.24
CA PHE A 60 1.46 3.78 -1.12
C PHE A 60 0.33 4.82 -1.08
N VAL A 61 0.00 5.42 -2.22
CA VAL A 61 -1.10 6.41 -2.28
C VAL A 61 -2.46 5.76 -2.07
N SER A 62 -2.67 4.53 -2.56
CA SER A 62 -3.92 3.79 -2.34
C SER A 62 -4.11 3.40 -0.88
N MET A 63 -3.03 3.00 -0.20
CA MET A 63 -3.01 2.71 1.23
C MET A 63 -3.33 3.94 2.10
N LEU A 64 -2.81 5.12 1.72
CA LEU A 64 -3.16 6.39 2.35
C LEU A 64 -4.66 6.68 2.22
N ALA A 65 -5.26 6.38 1.07
CA ALA A 65 -6.68 6.57 0.85
C ALA A 65 -7.55 5.54 1.59
N GLU A 66 -7.11 4.29 1.70
CA GLU A 66 -7.85 3.24 2.40
C GLU A 66 -7.94 3.48 3.92
N THR A 67 -6.84 3.95 4.50
CA THR A 67 -6.74 4.26 5.94
C THR A 67 -7.50 5.52 6.37
N ASN A 68 -8.19 6.19 5.43
CA ASN A 68 -8.99 7.40 5.64
C ASN A 68 -8.27 8.48 6.48
N ARG A 69 -6.93 8.56 6.42
CA ARG A 69 -6.15 9.48 7.23
C ARG A 69 -5.84 10.76 6.44
N HIS A 70 -5.69 11.87 7.15
CA HIS A 70 -5.30 13.16 6.57
C HIS A 70 -4.05 12.98 5.68
N PRO A 71 -4.09 13.23 4.36
CA PRO A 71 -4.89 14.18 3.56
C PRO A 71 -6.20 13.66 2.90
N PHE A 72 -6.59 12.40 3.12
CA PHE A 72 -7.78 11.75 2.54
C PHE A 72 -8.88 11.45 3.57
N ASP A 73 -9.00 12.35 4.55
CA ASP A 73 -9.88 12.24 5.71
C ASP A 73 -11.27 12.80 5.44
N LEU A 74 -12.00 12.10 4.56
CA LEU A 74 -13.38 12.39 4.19
C LEU A 74 -14.45 12.00 5.23
N PRO A 75 -14.26 10.97 6.08
CA PRO A 75 -15.23 10.63 7.12
C PRO A 75 -15.21 11.61 8.31
N GLU A 76 -14.04 12.17 8.67
CA GLU A 76 -13.87 13.04 9.84
C GLU A 76 -13.94 14.55 9.49
N ALA A 77 -14.17 14.88 8.21
CA ALA A 77 -14.11 16.26 7.69
C ALA A 77 -15.00 17.25 8.48
N GLU A 78 -14.38 17.93 9.45
CA GLU A 78 -15.00 18.92 10.35
C GLU A 78 -15.70 20.07 9.59
N SER A 79 -15.17 20.43 8.43
CA SER A 79 -15.67 21.51 7.57
C SER A 79 -16.93 21.15 6.80
N GLU A 80 -17.20 19.86 6.56
CA GLU A 80 -18.37 19.40 5.79
C GLU A 80 -19.39 18.63 6.64
N LEU A 81 -18.95 17.97 7.72
CA LEU A 81 -19.74 16.99 8.46
C LEU A 81 -19.73 17.16 9.97
N VAL A 82 -19.22 18.28 10.51
CA VAL A 82 -19.22 18.59 11.96
C VAL A 82 -18.71 17.39 12.79
N SER A 83 -17.52 16.87 12.44
CA SER A 83 -16.87 15.73 13.11
C SER A 83 -17.50 14.33 12.85
N GLY A 84 -18.41 14.21 11.88
CA GLY A 84 -18.80 12.92 11.31
C GLY A 84 -19.37 11.94 12.34
N TYR A 85 -18.78 10.75 12.45
CA TYR A 85 -19.24 9.73 13.40
C TYR A 85 -18.80 9.99 14.85
N ASN A 86 -17.83 10.88 15.08
CA ASN A 86 -17.32 11.16 16.44
C ASN A 86 -18.36 11.78 17.37
N VAL A 87 -19.41 12.39 16.82
CA VAL A 87 -20.47 13.07 17.59
C VAL A 87 -21.51 12.09 18.13
N GLU A 88 -21.65 10.92 17.50
CA GLU A 88 -22.71 9.95 17.82
C GLU A 88 -22.24 8.84 18.76
N TYR A 89 -20.94 8.61 18.89
CA TYR A 89 -20.38 7.51 19.67
C TYR A 89 -19.98 7.90 21.10
N SER A 90 -20.24 6.99 22.04
CA SER A 90 -19.72 7.09 23.42
C SER A 90 -18.21 6.88 23.46
N SER A 91 -17.55 7.32 24.53
CA SER A 91 -16.08 7.31 24.69
C SER A 91 -15.43 5.95 24.41
N MET A 92 -16.04 4.84 24.84
CA MET A 92 -15.47 3.50 24.62
C MET A 92 -15.60 3.06 23.16
N SER A 93 -16.74 3.32 22.52
CA SER A 93 -16.97 2.99 21.10
C SER A 93 -16.05 3.82 20.19
N PHE A 94 -15.89 5.10 20.50
CA PHE A 94 -14.94 5.99 19.83
C PHE A 94 -13.50 5.44 19.91
N ALA A 95 -13.05 5.05 21.10
CA ALA A 95 -11.70 4.50 21.28
C ALA A 95 -11.44 3.23 20.42
N MET A 96 -12.44 2.36 20.26
CA MET A 96 -12.33 1.15 19.43
C MET A 96 -12.20 1.48 17.94
N PHE A 97 -12.86 2.53 17.44
CA PHE A 97 -12.68 2.98 16.06
C PHE A 97 -11.27 3.50 15.80
N PHE A 98 -10.72 4.35 16.69
CA PHE A 98 -9.34 4.81 16.56
C PHE A 98 -8.33 3.67 16.63
N LEU A 99 -8.52 2.74 17.57
CA LEU A 99 -7.67 1.56 17.66
C LEU A 99 -7.69 0.76 16.34
N GLY A 100 -8.87 0.58 15.75
CA GLY A 100 -9.04 -0.10 14.46
C GLY A 100 -8.34 0.60 13.30
N GLU A 101 -8.45 1.93 13.21
CA GLU A 101 -7.75 2.70 12.18
C GLU A 101 -6.23 2.61 12.31
N TYR A 102 -5.70 2.72 13.53
CA TYR A 102 -4.26 2.59 13.77
C TYR A 102 -3.77 1.15 13.53
N ALA A 103 -4.57 0.14 13.90
CA ALA A 103 -4.26 -1.24 13.57
C ALA A 103 -4.23 -1.46 12.06
N ASN A 104 -5.18 -0.88 11.31
CA ASN A 104 -5.20 -0.96 9.85
C ASN A 104 -3.96 -0.27 9.24
N MET A 105 -3.58 0.90 9.75
CA MET A 105 -2.37 1.60 9.31
C MET A 105 -1.10 0.75 9.46
N ILE A 106 -0.97 0.01 10.56
CA ILE A 106 0.15 -0.90 10.79
C ILE A 106 0.09 -2.09 9.83
N LEU A 107 -1.09 -2.69 9.64
CA LEU A 107 -1.29 -3.85 8.74
C LEU A 107 -0.94 -3.50 7.29
N VAL A 108 -1.45 -2.38 6.83
CA VAL A 108 -1.28 -1.87 5.46
C VAL A 108 0.19 -1.49 5.23
N SER A 109 0.85 -0.84 6.21
CA SER A 109 2.31 -0.62 6.17
C SER A 109 3.11 -1.92 6.13
N ALA A 110 2.73 -2.92 6.93
CA ALA A 110 3.36 -4.24 6.92
C ALA A 110 3.24 -4.93 5.56
N MET A 111 2.06 -4.85 4.91
CA MET A 111 1.86 -5.38 3.55
C MET A 111 2.79 -4.72 2.53
N MET A 112 2.96 -3.39 2.59
CA MET A 112 3.90 -2.72 1.69
C MET A 112 5.35 -3.16 1.90
N VAL A 113 5.76 -3.42 3.15
CA VAL A 113 7.10 -3.93 3.43
C VAL A 113 7.31 -5.31 2.82
N VAL A 114 6.32 -6.20 2.93
CA VAL A 114 6.39 -7.56 2.38
C VAL A 114 6.42 -7.53 0.85
N LEU A 115 5.54 -6.76 0.21
CA LEU A 115 5.37 -6.77 -1.24
C LEU A 115 6.48 -6.03 -1.99
N PHE A 116 6.90 -4.86 -1.49
CA PHE A 116 7.80 -3.98 -2.24
C PHE A 116 9.22 -3.89 -1.66
N LEU A 117 9.34 -3.88 -0.32
CA LEU A 117 10.61 -3.63 0.38
C LEU A 117 11.32 -4.90 0.85
N GLY A 118 10.95 -6.08 0.33
CA GLY A 118 11.67 -7.33 0.55
C GLY A 118 11.59 -7.87 1.99
N GLY A 119 10.56 -7.50 2.76
CA GLY A 119 10.25 -8.12 4.05
C GLY A 119 11.41 -8.06 5.04
N TRP A 120 11.87 -9.23 5.49
CA TRP A 120 12.91 -9.44 6.49
C TRP A 120 14.35 -9.40 5.96
N TYR A 121 14.56 -9.33 4.65
CA TYR A 121 15.92 -9.25 4.09
C TYR A 121 16.50 -7.82 4.22
N PRO A 122 17.83 -7.68 4.42
CA PRO A 122 18.48 -6.39 4.37
C PRO A 122 18.38 -5.78 2.96
N PRO A 123 18.31 -4.45 2.84
CA PRO A 123 18.18 -3.77 1.54
C PRO A 123 19.42 -3.91 0.65
N LEU A 124 20.59 -4.17 1.25
CA LEU A 124 21.85 -4.40 0.54
C LEU A 124 22.48 -5.71 1.02
N ASN A 125 22.99 -6.52 0.08
CA ASN A 125 23.69 -7.78 0.36
C ASN A 125 25.12 -7.53 0.90
N ILE A 126 25.24 -6.74 1.97
CA ILE A 126 26.51 -6.50 2.66
C ILE A 126 26.57 -7.46 3.85
N HIS A 127 27.67 -8.20 3.99
CA HIS A 127 27.85 -9.22 5.03
C HIS A 127 27.63 -8.67 6.47
N ILE A 128 27.91 -7.39 6.71
CA ILE A 128 27.65 -6.71 8.00
C ILE A 128 26.15 -6.64 8.33
N LEU A 129 25.27 -6.47 7.34
CA LEU A 129 23.84 -6.22 7.57
C LEU A 129 23.08 -7.50 7.97
N TYR A 130 23.65 -8.68 7.71
CA TYR A 130 23.12 -9.98 8.11
C TYR A 130 23.34 -10.32 9.59
N TYR A 131 24.22 -9.60 10.28
CA TYR A 131 24.37 -9.75 11.74
C TYR A 131 23.13 -9.28 12.51
N ILE A 132 22.35 -8.38 11.91
CA ILE A 132 21.12 -7.87 12.51
C ILE A 132 19.99 -8.86 12.23
N PRO A 133 19.20 -9.29 13.24
CA PRO A 133 18.08 -10.19 13.03
C PRO A 133 17.08 -9.62 12.00
N GLY A 134 16.62 -10.46 11.06
CA GLY A 134 15.67 -10.05 10.01
C GLY A 134 14.38 -9.41 10.53
N PHE A 135 13.97 -9.76 11.75
CA PHE A 135 12.84 -9.12 12.44
C PHE A 135 13.05 -7.61 12.66
N VAL A 136 14.26 -7.19 13.02
CA VAL A 136 14.60 -5.77 13.23
C VAL A 136 14.53 -4.99 11.92
N TRP A 137 14.92 -5.62 10.80
CA TRP A 137 14.75 -5.04 9.47
C TRP A 137 13.30 -4.86 9.08
N PHE A 138 12.46 -5.85 9.37
CA PHE A 138 11.03 -5.74 9.12
C PHE A 138 10.41 -4.60 9.94
N CYS A 139 10.64 -4.58 11.26
CA CYS A 139 10.10 -3.54 12.14
C CYS A 139 10.60 -2.15 11.76
N SER A 140 11.90 -1.98 11.48
CA SER A 140 12.46 -0.68 11.09
C SER A 140 11.84 -0.14 9.79
N LYS A 141 11.61 -1.01 8.78
CA LYS A 141 10.91 -0.62 7.54
C LYS A 141 9.46 -0.22 7.81
N VAL A 142 8.75 -0.95 8.67
CA VAL A 142 7.38 -0.58 9.08
C VAL A 142 7.38 0.76 9.80
N PHE A 143 8.30 1.01 10.73
CA PHE A 143 8.45 2.30 11.40
C PHE A 143 8.76 3.44 10.43
N LEU A 144 9.60 3.20 9.42
CA LEU A 144 9.88 4.17 8.36
C LEU A 144 8.61 4.50 7.56
N LEU A 145 7.81 3.51 7.20
CA LEU A 145 6.54 3.76 6.52
C LEU A 145 5.56 4.54 7.41
N LEU A 146 5.41 4.17 8.68
CA LEU A 146 4.60 4.93 9.64
C LEU A 146 5.08 6.37 9.79
N PHE A 147 6.39 6.59 9.79
CA PHE A 147 6.97 7.94 9.76
C PHE A 147 6.59 8.68 8.47
N CYS A 148 6.63 8.02 7.30
CA CYS A 148 6.15 8.59 6.05
C CYS A 148 4.65 8.94 6.11
N PHE A 149 3.80 8.12 6.74
CA PHE A 149 2.38 8.45 6.95
C PHE A 149 2.21 9.77 7.73
N ILE A 150 2.96 9.94 8.82
CA ILE A 150 2.93 11.15 9.65
C ILE A 150 3.48 12.37 8.88
N TRP A 151 4.52 12.15 8.07
CA TRP A 151 5.12 13.20 7.25
C TRP A 151 4.18 13.68 6.14
N VAL A 152 3.55 12.76 5.40
CA VAL A 152 2.55 13.09 4.37
C VAL A 152 1.39 13.86 4.98
N ARG A 153 0.91 13.45 6.16
CA ARG A 153 -0.12 14.17 6.91
C ARG A 153 0.24 15.64 7.14
N SER A 154 1.51 15.94 7.44
CA SER A 154 1.98 17.28 7.77
C SER A 154 2.25 18.16 6.54
N THR A 155 2.46 17.56 5.36
CA THR A 155 2.93 18.28 4.17
C THR A 155 1.85 18.52 3.12
N VAL A 156 0.84 17.65 3.03
CA VAL A 156 -0.13 17.67 1.93
C VAL A 156 -1.45 18.32 2.38
N PRO A 157 -1.98 19.30 1.62
CA PRO A 157 -3.30 19.85 1.90
C PRO A 157 -4.40 18.82 1.65
N ARG A 158 -5.56 19.01 2.29
CA ARG A 158 -6.72 18.11 2.13
C ARG A 158 -7.20 18.07 0.67
N TYR A 159 -7.48 16.87 0.16
CA TYR A 159 -8.09 16.68 -1.16
C TYR A 159 -9.61 16.69 -1.07
N ARG A 160 -10.28 17.31 -2.05
CA ARG A 160 -11.73 17.23 -2.18
C ARG A 160 -12.16 15.83 -2.66
N TYR A 161 -13.31 15.35 -2.19
CA TYR A 161 -13.89 14.06 -2.59
C TYR A 161 -13.90 13.83 -4.11
N ASP A 162 -14.37 14.82 -4.87
CA ASP A 162 -14.47 14.71 -6.33
C ASP A 162 -13.12 14.54 -7.01
N GLN A 163 -12.05 15.12 -6.44
CA GLN A 163 -10.69 15.02 -6.95
C GLN A 163 -10.07 13.66 -6.60
N LEU A 164 -10.33 13.19 -5.38
CA LEU A 164 -9.90 11.88 -4.90
C LEU A 164 -10.52 10.75 -5.73
N MET A 165 -11.84 10.79 -5.95
CA MET A 165 -12.51 9.80 -6.80
C MET A 165 -12.03 9.85 -8.25
N ARG A 166 -11.75 11.05 -8.77
CA ARG A 166 -11.17 11.21 -10.11
C ARG A 166 -9.76 10.63 -10.19
N LEU A 167 -8.94 10.77 -9.15
CA LEU A 167 -7.60 10.22 -9.09
C LEU A 167 -7.63 8.69 -9.12
N GLY A 168 -8.47 8.06 -8.28
CA GLY A 168 -8.65 6.61 -8.27
C GLY A 168 -9.09 6.06 -9.63
N TRP A 169 -10.17 6.63 -10.19
CA TRP A 169 -10.78 6.09 -11.40
C TRP A 169 -10.10 6.49 -12.71
N LYS A 170 -9.61 7.73 -12.84
CA LYS A 170 -9.01 8.20 -14.11
C LYS A 170 -7.50 8.04 -14.17
N VAL A 171 -6.83 7.89 -13.03
CA VAL A 171 -5.35 7.80 -12.99
C VAL A 171 -4.94 6.42 -12.53
N PHE A 172 -5.26 6.01 -11.29
CA PHE A 172 -4.72 4.77 -10.73
C PHE A 172 -5.22 3.50 -11.39
N LEU A 173 -6.51 3.40 -11.68
CA LEU A 173 -7.08 2.23 -12.34
C LEU A 173 -6.49 1.99 -13.75
N PRO A 174 -6.52 2.95 -14.68
CA PRO A 174 -5.92 2.74 -16.00
C PRO A 174 -4.40 2.58 -15.94
N PHE A 175 -3.71 3.31 -15.05
CA PHE A 175 -2.26 3.20 -14.90
C PHE A 175 -1.85 1.82 -14.40
N SER A 176 -2.46 1.32 -13.32
CA SER A 176 -2.16 0.00 -12.76
C SER A 176 -2.48 -1.13 -13.76
N PHE A 177 -3.57 -1.00 -14.50
CA PHE A 177 -3.93 -1.97 -15.54
C PHE A 177 -2.90 -2.03 -16.67
N VAL A 178 -2.47 -0.87 -17.20
CA VAL A 178 -1.41 -0.80 -18.21
C VAL A 178 -0.10 -1.36 -17.65
N TRP A 179 0.24 -1.07 -16.40
CA TRP A 179 1.47 -1.56 -15.79
C TRP A 179 1.50 -3.07 -15.60
N VAL A 180 0.36 -3.69 -15.26
CA VAL A 180 0.23 -5.17 -15.21
C VAL A 180 0.54 -5.77 -16.58
N MET A 181 0.02 -5.18 -17.66
CA MET A 181 0.29 -5.63 -19.03
C MET A 181 1.77 -5.46 -19.41
N VAL A 182 2.38 -4.35 -19.02
CA VAL A 182 3.83 -4.12 -19.25
C VAL A 182 4.67 -5.14 -18.48
N ILE A 183 4.38 -5.38 -17.20
CA ILE A 183 5.11 -6.36 -16.38
C ILE A 183 4.97 -7.76 -16.98
N SER A 184 3.75 -8.16 -17.36
CA SER A 184 3.50 -9.44 -18.02
C SER A 184 4.29 -9.57 -19.34
N GLY A 185 4.28 -8.52 -20.17
CA GLY A 185 5.03 -8.50 -21.43
C GLY A 185 6.54 -8.59 -21.25
N VAL A 186 7.10 -7.87 -20.27
CA VAL A 186 8.53 -7.91 -19.94
C VAL A 186 8.92 -9.29 -19.42
N LEU A 187 8.13 -9.89 -18.52
CA LEU A 187 8.41 -11.24 -18.00
C LEU A 187 8.41 -12.31 -19.10
N LEU A 188 7.49 -12.22 -20.05
CA LEU A 188 7.44 -13.09 -21.23
C LEU A 188 8.68 -12.89 -22.12
N TRP A 189 9.07 -11.64 -22.37
CA TRP A 189 10.21 -11.31 -23.22
C TRP A 189 11.54 -11.80 -22.64
N VAL A 190 11.74 -11.65 -21.33
CA VAL A 190 12.94 -12.11 -20.62
C VAL A 190 12.93 -13.64 -20.41
N LYS A 191 11.82 -14.34 -20.74
CA LYS A 191 11.59 -15.76 -20.42
C LYS A 191 11.81 -16.08 -18.93
N ALA A 192 11.55 -15.12 -18.06
CA ALA A 192 11.76 -15.21 -16.61
C ALA A 192 10.49 -15.67 -15.87
N LEU A 193 9.57 -16.37 -16.55
CA LEU A 193 8.35 -16.87 -15.93
C LEU A 193 8.70 -17.95 -14.89
N PRO A 194 8.33 -17.77 -13.61
CA PRO A 194 8.70 -18.68 -12.52
C PRO A 194 8.14 -20.13 -12.63
N GLY A 195 7.41 -20.46 -13.69
CA GLY A 195 6.82 -21.79 -13.92
C GLY A 195 7.28 -22.51 -15.20
N MET A 196 8.12 -21.89 -16.04
CA MET A 196 8.64 -22.50 -17.29
C MET A 196 10.07 -23.04 -17.17
N GLN A 197 10.66 -23.04 -15.97
CA GLN A 197 12.02 -23.55 -15.72
C GLN A 197 12.07 -25.02 -15.29
N ASN A 198 10.99 -25.79 -15.52
CA ASN A 198 10.98 -27.25 -15.43
C ASN A 198 11.06 -27.87 -16.82
#